data_AF-A0A6L7TRJ5-F1
#
_entry.id   AF-A0A6L7TRJ5-F1
#
_cell.length_a   1.000
_cell.length_b   1.000
_cell.length_c   1.000
_cell.angle_alpha   90.00
_cell.angle_beta   90.00
_cell.angle_gamma   90.00
#
_symmetry.space_group_name_H-M   'P 1'
#
loop_
_entity.id
_entity.type
_entity.pdbx_description
1 polymer ?
#
loop_
_entity_poly.entity_id
_entity_poly.type
_entity_poly.pdbx_seq_one_letter_code
_entity_poly.pdbx_strand_id
1 'polypeptide(L)'
;MLADAVAVASYYIILVLAVSGIDLGAFRALRLITRMARMARYSPGLRALASAITARKNELLGVVSVVGALLVLASSLMYFAEHSAQPDKFPSIPATMWWGIITVTTVGYGDVAPITPAGRLLAGVIALLGIGIFALPAGILGSSFMEQVNQRRSPPVARTCPHCGQDIDAPQSQ
;
A
#
# COMPACT_ATOMS: atom_id res chain seq x y z
N MET A 1 -7.60 -10.69 21.86
CA MET A 1 -8.91 -10.85 22.52
C MET A 1 -10.09 -10.51 21.60
N LEU A 2 -10.34 -9.24 21.21
CA LEU A 2 -11.44 -8.91 20.27
C LEU A 2 -11.31 -9.61 18.90
N ALA A 3 -10.08 -9.72 18.38
CA ALA A 3 -9.76 -10.43 17.15
C ALA A 3 -10.14 -11.92 17.16
N ASP A 4 -9.89 -12.57 18.30
CA ASP A 4 -10.15 -14.00 18.48
C ASP A 4 -11.64 -14.26 18.67
N ALA A 5 -12.33 -13.36 19.38
CA ALA A 5 -13.79 -13.40 19.50
C ALA A 5 -14.48 -13.26 18.13
N VAL A 6 -14.01 -12.34 17.27
CA VAL A 6 -14.56 -12.16 15.90
C VAL A 6 -14.29 -13.38 15.01
N ALA A 7 -13.11 -13.99 15.11
CA ALA A 7 -12.77 -15.20 14.35
C ALA A 7 -13.60 -16.41 14.80
N VAL A 8 -13.81 -16.56 16.10
CA VAL A 8 -14.65 -17.62 16.69
C VAL A 8 -16.12 -17.41 16.34
N ALA A 9 -16.64 -16.19 16.49
CA ALA A 9 -18.01 -15.83 16.10
C ALA A 9 -18.26 -16.08 14.61
N SER A 10 -17.31 -15.69 13.74
CA SER A 10 -17.41 -15.94 12.30
C SER A 10 -17.46 -17.45 11.98
N TYR A 11 -16.71 -18.29 12.70
CA TYR A 11 -16.78 -19.75 12.56
C TYR A 11 -18.15 -20.32 12.92
N TYR A 12 -18.71 -19.92 14.06
CA TYR A 12 -20.03 -20.41 14.50
C TYR A 12 -21.17 -19.91 13.62
N ILE A 13 -21.12 -18.66 13.14
CA ILE A 13 -22.12 -18.10 12.22
C ILE A 13 -22.12 -18.87 10.89
N ILE A 14 -20.93 -19.21 10.36
CA ILE A 14 -20.82 -19.98 9.11
C ILE A 14 -21.32 -21.41 9.29
N LEU A 15 -21.08 -22.05 10.44
CA LEU A 15 -21.56 -23.40 10.74
C LEU A 15 -23.09 -23.46 10.78
N VAL A 16 -23.73 -22.49 11.44
CA VAL A 16 -25.20 -22.43 11.56
C VAL A 16 -25.86 -22.17 10.21
N LEU A 17 -25.29 -21.28 9.39
CA LEU A 17 -25.78 -20.96 8.04
C LEU A 17 -25.55 -22.11 7.04
N ALA A 18 -24.48 -22.89 7.22
CA ALA A 18 -24.20 -24.08 6.41
C ALA A 18 -25.18 -25.23 6.68
N VAL A 19 -25.56 -25.44 7.95
CA VAL A 19 -26.56 -26.46 8.34
C VAL A 19 -27.97 -26.08 7.84
N SER A 20 -28.24 -24.79 7.60
CA SER A 20 -29.54 -24.30 7.13
C SER A 20 -29.68 -24.21 5.59
N GLY A 21 -28.70 -24.69 4.83
CA GLY A 21 -28.82 -24.89 3.37
C GLY A 21 -28.72 -23.63 2.50
N ILE A 22 -28.26 -22.51 3.06
CA ILE A 22 -28.07 -21.24 2.33
C ILE A 22 -26.75 -21.26 1.57
N ASP A 23 -26.71 -20.82 0.32
CA ASP A 23 -25.50 -20.87 -0.52
C ASP A 23 -24.35 -20.00 0.03
N LEU A 24 -23.18 -20.60 0.30
CA LEU A 24 -22.11 -20.05 1.15
C LEU A 24 -20.93 -19.39 0.41
N GLY A 25 -21.08 -19.00 -0.86
CA GLY A 25 -19.97 -18.45 -1.66
C GLY A 25 -19.25 -17.27 -0.99
N ALA A 26 -20.00 -16.25 -0.57
CA ALA A 26 -19.46 -15.07 0.12
C ALA A 26 -18.88 -15.41 1.52
N PHE A 27 -19.48 -16.38 2.23
CA PHE A 27 -19.06 -16.78 3.57
C PHE A 27 -17.79 -17.64 3.56
N ARG A 28 -17.55 -18.42 2.51
CA ARG A 28 -16.26 -19.14 2.29
C ARG A 28 -15.12 -18.15 2.05
N ALA A 29 -15.35 -17.09 1.28
CA ALA A 29 -14.37 -16.02 1.08
C ALA A 29 -14.07 -15.28 2.40
N LEU A 30 -15.09 -14.98 3.20
CA LEU A 30 -14.93 -14.36 4.51
C LEU A 30 -14.08 -15.22 5.48
N ARG A 31 -14.26 -16.54 5.47
CA ARG A 31 -13.41 -17.48 6.23
C ARG A 31 -11.94 -17.44 5.78
N LEU A 32 -11.70 -17.34 4.47
CA LEU A 32 -10.34 -17.28 3.94
C LEU A 32 -9.64 -15.96 4.34
N ILE A 33 -10.36 -14.84 4.19
CA ILE A 33 -9.88 -13.49 4.55
C ILE A 33 -9.57 -13.40 6.04
N THR A 34 -10.46 -13.91 6.91
CA THR A 34 -10.23 -13.93 8.37
C THR A 34 -9.05 -14.82 8.77
N ARG A 35 -8.82 -15.94 8.06
CA ARG A 35 -7.66 -16.82 8.27
C ARG A 35 -6.35 -16.12 7.88
N MET A 36 -6.32 -15.44 6.72
CA MET A 36 -5.17 -14.64 6.29
C MET A 36 -4.90 -13.46 7.22
N ALA A 37 -5.96 -12.78 7.69
CA ALA A 37 -5.84 -11.69 8.67
C ALA A 37 -5.28 -12.18 10.03
N ARG A 38 -5.60 -13.41 10.44
CA ARG A 38 -5.01 -14.03 11.64
C ARG A 38 -3.50 -14.30 11.46
N MET A 39 -3.10 -14.84 10.30
CA MET A 39 -1.67 -15.05 9.98
C MET A 39 -0.90 -13.72 9.93
N ALA A 40 -1.49 -12.69 9.32
CA ALA A 40 -0.92 -11.35 9.26
C ALA A 40 -0.74 -10.70 10.65
N ARG A 41 -1.57 -11.09 11.62
CA ARG A 41 -1.48 -10.60 13.00
C ARG A 41 -0.47 -11.37 13.86
N TYR A 42 0.00 -12.53 13.45
CA TYR A 42 0.96 -13.31 14.23
C TYR A 42 2.41 -13.13 13.76
N SER A 43 2.61 -12.60 12.55
CA SER A 43 3.96 -12.32 12.06
C SER A 43 4.47 -10.98 12.60
N PRO A 44 5.63 -10.96 13.29
CA PRO A 44 6.27 -9.71 13.73
C PRO A 44 6.54 -8.75 12.56
N GLY A 45 6.82 -9.30 11.36
CA GLY A 45 7.06 -8.53 10.14
C GLY A 45 5.85 -7.76 9.63
N LEU A 46 4.65 -8.35 9.56
CA LEU A 46 3.46 -7.61 9.12
C LEU A 46 2.99 -6.60 10.16
N ARG A 47 3.20 -6.87 11.46
CA ARG A 47 2.97 -5.87 12.51
C ARG A 47 3.88 -4.66 12.36
N ALA A 48 5.17 -4.89 12.09
CA ALA A 48 6.13 -3.82 11.85
C ALA A 48 5.79 -2.98 10.59
N LEU A 49 5.33 -3.63 9.51
CA LEU A 49 4.83 -2.95 8.33
C LEU A 49 3.56 -2.14 8.62
N ALA A 50 2.58 -2.73 9.34
CA ALA A 50 1.35 -2.04 9.71
C ALA A 50 1.59 -0.83 10.62
N SER A 51 2.53 -0.94 11.57
CA SER A 51 2.92 0.19 12.42
C SER A 51 3.65 1.27 11.62
N ALA A 52 4.53 0.89 10.68
CA ALA A 52 5.21 1.85 9.81
C ALA A 52 4.22 2.63 8.92
N ILE A 53 3.25 1.94 8.32
CA ILE A 53 2.19 2.58 7.53
C ILE A 53 1.35 3.53 8.39
N THR A 54 0.96 3.11 9.59
CA THR A 54 0.14 3.95 10.49
C THR A 54 0.92 5.17 10.98
N ALA A 55 2.22 5.02 11.25
CA ALA A 55 3.10 6.11 11.64
C ALA A 55 3.32 7.13 10.51
N ARG A 56 3.33 6.68 9.25
CA ARG A 56 3.57 7.51 8.05
C ARG A 56 2.32 7.75 7.20
N LYS A 57 1.12 7.59 7.78
CA LYS A 57 -0.14 7.65 7.03
C LYS A 57 -0.34 8.95 6.26
N ASN A 58 0.08 10.09 6.84
CA ASN A 58 -0.09 11.40 6.21
C ASN A 58 0.85 11.57 5.01
N GLU A 59 2.07 11.03 5.11
CA GLU A 59 3.06 11.04 4.02
C GLU A 59 2.59 10.13 2.88
N LEU A 60 2.13 8.91 3.21
CA LEU A 60 1.56 7.98 2.23
C LEU A 60 0.29 8.54 1.56
N LEU A 61 -0.59 9.18 2.32
CA LEU A 61 -1.79 9.82 1.77
C LEU A 61 -1.42 10.94 0.78
N GLY A 62 -0.39 11.72 1.09
CA GLY A 62 0.16 12.74 0.19
C GLY A 62 0.72 12.16 -1.10
N VAL A 63 1.44 11.04 -1.02
CA VAL A 63 1.94 10.35 -2.22
C VAL A 63 0.78 9.84 -3.07
N VAL A 64 -0.19 9.15 -2.45
CA VAL A 64 -1.36 8.60 -3.17
C VAL A 64 -2.19 9.71 -3.81
N SER A 65 -2.36 10.87 -3.15
CA SER A 65 -3.11 11.98 -3.73
C SER A 65 -2.40 12.58 -4.95
N VAL A 66 -1.07 12.74 -4.90
CA VAL A 66 -0.26 13.20 -6.04
C VAL A 66 -0.30 12.19 -7.19
N VAL A 67 -0.13 10.90 -6.91
CA VAL A 67 -0.25 9.83 -7.92
C VAL A 67 -1.64 9.85 -8.56
N GLY A 68 -2.69 9.97 -7.76
CA GLY A 68 -4.07 10.03 -8.24
C GLY A 68 -4.34 11.24 -9.12
N ALA A 69 -3.84 12.42 -8.74
CA ALA A 69 -3.96 13.62 -9.55
C ALA A 69 -3.23 13.48 -10.89
N LEU A 70 -1.99 12.98 -10.87
CA LEU A 70 -1.22 12.74 -12.10
C LEU A 70 -1.88 11.68 -12.99
N LEU A 71 -2.47 10.64 -12.41
CA LEU A 71 -3.23 9.63 -13.14
C LEU A 71 -4.43 10.23 -13.87
N VAL A 72 -5.22 11.07 -13.20
CA VAL A 72 -6.38 11.75 -13.82
C VAL A 72 -5.92 12.67 -14.95
N LEU A 73 -4.85 13.44 -14.74
CA LEU A 73 -4.29 14.32 -15.76
C LEU A 73 -3.77 13.55 -16.98
N ALA A 74 -2.95 12.52 -16.75
CA ALA A 74 -2.42 11.65 -17.79
C ALA A 74 -3.54 10.96 -18.58
N SER A 75 -4.57 10.47 -17.90
CA SER A 75 -5.72 9.81 -18.53
C SER A 75 -6.56 10.77 -19.35
N SER A 76 -6.71 12.02 -18.88
CA SER A 76 -7.41 13.07 -19.64
C SER A 76 -6.66 13.43 -20.92
N LEU A 77 -5.33 13.63 -20.84
CA LEU A 77 -4.50 13.90 -22.03
C LEU A 77 -4.57 12.74 -23.03
N MET A 78 -4.50 11.50 -22.53
CA MET A 78 -4.57 10.31 -23.38
C MET A 78 -5.94 10.17 -24.05
N TYR A 79 -7.02 10.44 -23.31
CA TYR A 79 -8.37 10.47 -23.87
C TYR A 79 -8.47 11.46 -25.03
N PHE A 80 -8.01 12.70 -24.86
CA PHE A 80 -8.04 13.68 -25.95
C PHE A 80 -7.14 13.31 -27.14
N ALA A 81 -6.03 12.60 -26.90
CA ALA A 81 -5.13 12.17 -27.96
C ALA A 81 -5.67 10.98 -28.77
N GLU A 82 -6.38 10.04 -28.13
CA GLU A 82 -6.75 8.75 -28.73
C GLU A 82 -8.25 8.57 -28.98
N HIS A 83 -9.13 9.31 -28.30
CA HIS A 83 -10.59 9.10 -28.41
C HIS A 83 -11.10 9.27 -29.85
N SER A 84 -10.53 10.20 -30.62
CA SER A 84 -10.90 10.41 -32.01
C SER A 84 -10.50 9.26 -32.94
N ALA A 85 -9.39 8.56 -32.62
CA ALA A 85 -8.87 7.45 -33.40
C ALA A 85 -9.43 6.09 -32.94
N GLN A 86 -9.71 5.95 -31.64
CA GLN A 86 -10.14 4.70 -31.00
C GLN A 86 -11.22 4.95 -29.93
N PRO A 87 -12.44 5.38 -30.32
CA PRO A 87 -13.50 5.71 -29.37
C PRO A 87 -13.93 4.51 -28.52
N ASP A 88 -13.86 3.28 -29.05
CA ASP A 88 -14.22 2.06 -28.32
C ASP A 88 -13.21 1.68 -27.23
N LYS A 89 -11.93 2.03 -27.42
CA LYS A 89 -10.83 1.71 -26.48
C LYS A 89 -10.62 2.82 -25.45
N PHE A 90 -10.89 4.07 -25.83
CA PHE A 90 -10.81 5.24 -24.97
C PHE A 90 -12.18 5.96 -24.88
N PRO A 91 -13.25 5.31 -24.36
CA PRO A 91 -14.61 5.86 -24.45
C PRO A 91 -14.86 7.03 -23.49
N SER A 92 -14.14 7.08 -22.37
CA SER A 92 -14.27 8.14 -21.36
C SER A 92 -12.98 8.29 -20.56
N ILE A 93 -12.84 9.40 -19.83
CA ILE A 93 -11.69 9.64 -18.94
C ILE A 93 -11.57 8.53 -17.87
N PRO A 94 -12.64 8.12 -17.15
CA PRO A 94 -12.55 7.03 -16.18
C PRO A 94 -12.17 5.68 -16.80
N ALA A 95 -12.65 5.38 -18.02
CA ALA A 95 -12.23 4.18 -18.73
C ALA A 95 -10.74 4.25 -19.10
N THR A 96 -10.25 5.43 -19.48
CA THR A 96 -8.84 5.66 -19.80
C THR A 96 -7.94 5.57 -18.56
N MET A 97 -8.47 5.82 -17.36
CA MET A 97 -7.72 5.61 -16.11
C MET A 97 -7.27 4.17 -15.93
N TRP A 98 -8.02 3.18 -16.43
CA TRP A 98 -7.58 1.78 -16.42
C TRP A 98 -6.23 1.63 -17.15
N TRP A 99 -6.14 2.17 -18.37
CA TRP A 99 -4.90 2.22 -19.14
C TRP A 99 -3.78 2.94 -18.37
N GLY A 100 -4.09 4.07 -17.74
CA GLY A 100 -3.12 4.82 -16.93
C GLY A 100 -2.59 4.01 -15.74
N ILE A 101 -3.47 3.29 -15.03
CA ILE A 101 -3.11 2.46 -13.87
C ILE A 101 -2.16 1.34 -14.31
N ILE A 102 -2.52 0.57 -15.34
CA ILE A 102 -1.71 -0.57 -15.79
C ILE A 102 -0.37 -0.11 -16.38
N THR A 103 -0.32 1.10 -16.96
CA THR A 103 0.91 1.69 -17.51
C THR A 103 1.84 2.19 -16.40
N VAL A 104 1.32 2.97 -15.45
CA VAL A 104 2.10 3.53 -14.33
C VAL A 104 2.58 2.43 -13.37
N THR A 105 1.79 1.37 -13.20
CA THR A 105 2.18 0.18 -12.42
C THR A 105 3.09 -0.77 -13.19
N THR A 106 3.44 -0.46 -14.44
CA THR A 106 4.29 -1.28 -15.33
C THR A 106 3.73 -2.68 -15.64
N VAL A 107 2.43 -2.92 -15.39
CA VAL A 107 1.76 -4.19 -15.70
C VAL A 107 1.54 -4.34 -17.21
N GLY A 108 0.97 -3.32 -17.86
CA GLY A 108 0.84 -3.23 -19.32
C GLY A 108 0.23 -4.45 -20.00
N TYR A 109 -1.02 -4.82 -19.68
CA TYR A 109 -1.70 -5.98 -20.29
C TYR A 109 -1.77 -5.94 -21.83
N GLY A 110 -1.74 -4.74 -22.42
CA GLY A 110 -1.81 -4.56 -23.88
C GLY A 110 -3.23 -4.66 -24.46
N ASP A 111 -4.25 -4.73 -23.61
CA ASP A 111 -5.68 -4.71 -23.97
C ASP A 111 -6.12 -3.37 -24.57
N VAL A 112 -5.52 -2.29 -24.09
CA VAL A 112 -5.69 -0.91 -24.58
C VAL A 112 -4.31 -0.31 -24.79
N ALA A 113 -4.08 0.29 -25.97
CA ALA A 113 -2.82 0.96 -26.28
C ALA A 113 -3.05 2.12 -27.27
N PRO A 114 -2.31 3.24 -27.12
CA PRO A 114 -2.41 4.35 -28.06
C PRO A 114 -1.82 3.99 -29.43
N ILE A 115 -2.53 4.36 -30.49
CA ILE A 115 -2.08 4.14 -31.87
C ILE A 115 -1.61 5.44 -32.53
N THR A 116 -2.02 6.60 -32.03
CA THR A 116 -1.65 7.88 -32.61
C THR A 116 -0.19 8.23 -32.28
N PRO A 117 0.52 8.97 -33.14
CA PRO A 117 1.88 9.42 -32.84
C PRO A 117 1.95 10.24 -31.54
N ALA A 118 0.97 11.11 -31.32
CA ALA A 118 0.88 11.92 -30.10
C ALA A 118 0.62 11.06 -28.86
N GLY A 119 -0.32 10.12 -28.92
CA GLY A 119 -0.61 9.19 -27.82
C GLY A 119 0.57 8.29 -27.49
N ARG A 120 1.32 7.81 -28.49
CA ARG A 120 2.55 7.02 -28.26
C ARG A 120 3.65 7.83 -27.58
N LEU A 121 3.86 9.08 -27.99
CA LEU A 121 4.81 9.98 -27.32
C LEU A 121 4.39 10.23 -25.86
N LEU A 122 3.12 10.55 -25.65
CA LEU A 122 2.56 10.75 -24.30
C LEU A 122 2.72 9.50 -23.44
N ALA A 123 2.42 8.31 -23.99
CA ALA A 123 2.57 7.05 -23.28
C ALA A 123 4.01 6.77 -22.85
N GLY A 124 4.99 7.07 -23.70
CA GLY A 124 6.41 6.97 -23.34
C GLY A 124 6.77 7.87 -22.16
N VAL A 125 6.34 9.13 -22.19
CA VAL A 125 6.59 10.09 -21.09
C VAL A 125 5.88 9.64 -19.80
N ILE A 126 4.62 9.23 -19.88
CA ILE A 126 3.83 8.75 -18.74
C ILE A 126 4.46 7.50 -18.12
N ALA A 127 4.94 6.57 -18.93
CA ALA A 127 5.61 5.35 -18.46
C ALA A 127 6.90 5.68 -17.69
N LEU A 128 7.73 6.60 -18.21
CA LEU A 128 8.96 7.05 -17.53
C LEU A 128 8.65 7.75 -16.20
N LEU A 129 7.65 8.63 -16.18
CA LEU A 129 7.21 9.31 -14.96
C LEU A 129 6.65 8.33 -13.91
N GLY A 130 5.92 7.31 -14.36
CA GLY A 130 5.33 6.30 -13.49
C GLY A 130 6.36 5.55 -12.64
N ILE A 131 7.51 5.19 -13.22
CA ILE A 131 8.61 4.53 -12.51
C ILE A 131 9.14 5.42 -11.37
N GLY A 132 9.32 6.72 -11.63
CA GLY A 132 9.81 7.67 -10.62
C GLY A 132 8.83 7.85 -9.45
N ILE A 133 7.53 7.86 -9.73
CA ILE A 133 6.49 8.00 -8.72
C ILE A 133 6.43 6.78 -7.80
N PHE A 134 6.59 5.57 -8.34
CA PHE A 134 6.61 4.32 -7.56
C PHE A 134 7.81 4.20 -6.60
N ALA A 135 8.88 4.98 -6.82
CA ALA A 135 10.01 5.02 -5.91
C ALA A 135 9.68 5.71 -4.57
N LEU A 136 8.70 6.61 -4.53
CA LEU A 136 8.38 7.41 -3.33
C LEU A 136 7.81 6.56 -2.18
N PRO A 137 6.77 5.72 -2.36
CA PRO A 137 6.29 4.84 -1.28
C PRO A 137 7.36 3.87 -0.81
N ALA A 138 8.14 3.30 -1.73
CA ALA A 138 9.23 2.39 -1.40
C ALA A 138 10.30 3.08 -0.55
N GLY A 139 10.66 4.34 -0.89
CA GLY A 139 11.59 5.16 -0.13
C GLY A 139 11.10 5.48 1.28
N ILE A 140 9.82 5.85 1.44
CA ILE A 140 9.21 6.15 2.76
C ILE A 140 9.19 4.90 3.66
N LEU A 141 8.85 3.74 3.09
CA LEU A 141 8.86 2.48 3.84
C LEU A 141 10.29 2.06 4.19
N GLY A 142 11.23 2.22 3.26
CA GLY A 142 12.65 1.93 3.47
C GLY A 142 13.26 2.78 4.58
N SER A 143 13.00 4.10 4.59
CA SER A 143 13.48 4.99 5.65
C SER A 143 12.88 4.64 7.01
N SER A 144 11.59 4.27 7.05
CA SER A 144 10.92 3.83 8.28
C SER A 144 11.47 2.51 8.82
N PHE A 145 11.92 1.60 7.95
CA PHE A 145 12.59 0.38 8.36
C PHE A 145 14.00 0.66 8.90
N MET A 146 14.76 1.49 8.19
CA MET A 146 16.10 1.92 8.62
C MET A 146 16.07 2.63 9.97
N GLU A 147 15.09 3.50 10.20
CA GLU A 147 14.88 4.19 11.47
C GLU A 147 14.67 3.18 12.62
N GLN A 148 13.84 2.16 12.43
CA GLN A 148 13.61 1.10 13.44
C GLN A 148 14.86 0.26 13.71
N VAL A 149 15.68 0.00 12.68
CA VAL A 149 16.94 -0.74 12.83
C VAL A 149 17.97 0.10 13.58
N ASN A 150 18.08 1.38 13.26
CA ASN A 150 19.01 2.31 13.93
C ASN A 150 18.62 2.50 15.39
N GLN A 151 17.34 2.64 15.73
CA GLN A 151 16.87 2.73 17.12
C GLN A 151 17.22 1.51 17.96
N ARG A 152 17.29 0.30 17.37
CA ARG A 152 17.74 -0.91 18.09
C ARG A 152 19.26 -0.98 18.27
N ARG A 153 20.03 -0.25 17.46
CA ARG A 153 21.49 -0.21 17.52
C ARG A 153 22.02 0.95 18.36
N SER A 154 21.23 2.00 18.59
CA SER A 154 21.62 3.09 19.46
C SER A 154 21.86 2.55 20.87
N PRO A 155 23.05 2.79 21.46
CA PRO A 155 23.28 2.44 22.86
C PRO A 155 22.27 3.20 23.74
N PRO A 156 21.87 2.63 24.89
CA PRO A 156 21.03 3.35 25.84
C PRO A 156 21.67 4.71 26.15
N VAL A 157 20.87 5.78 26.09
CA VAL A 157 21.33 7.12 26.44
C VAL A 157 21.77 7.06 27.90
N ALA A 158 23.07 7.26 28.14
CA ALA A 158 23.66 7.35 29.47
C ALA A 158 22.85 8.35 30.30
N ARG A 159 22.13 7.85 31.29
CA ARG A 159 21.31 8.71 32.14
C ARG A 159 22.24 9.38 33.14
N THR A 160 22.41 10.69 33.02
CA THR A 160 23.16 11.49 33.98
C THR A 160 22.26 11.95 35.12
N CYS A 161 22.73 11.81 36.35
CA CYS A 161 21.99 12.21 37.53
C CYS A 161 21.87 13.74 37.60
N PRO A 162 20.66 14.32 37.72
CA PRO A 162 20.48 15.78 37.79
C PRO A 162 21.03 16.42 39.06
N HIS A 163 21.32 15.63 40.10
CA HIS A 163 21.83 16.13 41.38
C HIS A 163 23.37 16.14 41.46
N CYS A 164 24.06 15.18 40.80
CA CYS A 164 25.53 15.06 40.90
C CYS A 164 26.26 15.02 39.55
N GLY A 165 25.54 14.97 38.43
CA GLY A 165 26.12 14.94 37.08
C GLY A 165 26.83 13.63 36.71
N GLN A 166 26.84 12.62 37.59
CA GLN A 166 27.45 11.32 37.30
C GLN A 166 26.52 10.43 36.46
N ASP A 167 27.14 9.57 35.65
CA ASP A 167 26.45 8.57 34.84
C ASP A 167 25.88 7.46 35.75
N ILE A 168 24.56 7.27 35.71
CA ILE A 168 23.82 6.33 36.57
C ILE A 168 24.09 4.89 36.13
N ASP A 169 24.42 4.70 34.85
CA ASP A 169 24.66 3.37 34.27
C ASP A 169 26.14 2.97 34.33
N ALA A 170 27.01 3.79 34.96
CA ALA A 170 28.41 3.47 35.16
C ALA A 170 28.57 2.31 36.17
N PRO A 171 29.38 1.27 35.87
CA PRO A 171 29.65 0.19 36.82
C PRO A 171 30.29 0.78 38.08
N GLN A 172 29.66 0.51 39.23
CA GLN A 172 30.17 0.96 40.53
C GLN A 172 31.53 0.30 40.78
N SER A 173 32.61 1.07 40.68
CA SER A 173 33.95 0.64 41.03
C SER A 173 33.99 0.37 42.54
N GLN A 174 34.13 -0.91 42.91
CA GLN A 174 34.51 -1.34 44.26
C GLN A 174 35.90 -0.84 44.63
#